data_AF-A0A432T9J1-F1
#
_entry.id   AF-A0A432T9J1-F1
#
_cell.length_a   1.000
_cell.length_b   1.000
_cell.length_c   1.000
_cell.angle_alpha   90.00
_cell.angle_beta   90.00
_cell.angle_gamma   90.00
#
_symmetry.space_group_name_H-M   'P 1'
#
loop_
_entity.id
_entity.type
_entity.pdbx_description
1 polymer ?
#
loop_
_entity_poly.entity_id
_entity_poly.type
_entity_poly.pdbx_seq_one_letter_code
_entity_poly.pdbx_strand_id
1 'polypeptide(L)' 'RTYNYPQNRLTDHRIGLTLYALDDIMNNGNLKLVIDPLIAHAQSEAIKEAGL' A
#
# COMPACT_ATOMS: atom_id res chain seq x y z
N ARG A 1 3.66 -6.31 5.43
CA ARG A 1 2.30 -5.79 5.70
C ARG A 1 1.80 -6.37 7.01
N THR A 2 1.03 -5.62 7.77
CA THR A 2 0.33 -6.07 8.98
C THR A 2 -1.16 -5.95 8.71
N TYR A 3 -1.89 -7.06 8.84
CA TYR A 3 -3.35 -7.13 8.66
C TYR A 3 -3.99 -7.17 10.06
N ASN A 4 -4.81 -6.18 10.41
CA ASN A 4 -5.49 -6.08 11.69
C ASN A 4 -7.01 -6.06 11.45
N TYR A 5 -7.62 -7.24 11.55
CA TYR A 5 -9.06 -7.44 11.35
C TYR A 5 -9.92 -6.73 12.40
N PRO A 6 -9.62 -6.80 13.73
CA PRO A 6 -10.42 -6.06 14.73
C PRO A 6 -10.49 -4.55 14.49
N GLN A 7 -9.46 -3.96 13.86
CA GLN A 7 -9.41 -2.53 13.55
C GLN A 7 -9.62 -2.21 12.06
N ASN A 8 -10.03 -3.20 11.25
CA ASN A 8 -10.20 -3.09 9.80
C ASN A 8 -9.03 -2.41 9.08
N ARG A 9 -7.78 -2.70 9.48
CA ARG A 9 -6.59 -1.94 9.06
C ARG A 9 -5.53 -2.82 8.41
N LEU A 10 -4.98 -2.33 7.31
CA LEU A 10 -3.77 -2.83 6.66
C LEU A 10 -2.65 -1.78 6.79
N THR A 11 -1.49 -2.18 7.28
CA THR A 11 -0.28 -1.35 7.23
C THR A 11 0.79 -2.00 6.35
N ASP A 12 1.27 -1.30 5.32
CA ASP A 12 2.44 -1.68 4.52
C ASP A 12 3.68 -0.88 4.95
N HIS A 13 4.61 -1.55 5.60
CA HIS A 13 5.85 -0.97 6.13
C HIS A 13 6.88 -0.63 5.06
N ARG A 14 6.74 -1.12 3.81
CA ARG A 14 7.69 -0.79 2.73
C ARG A 14 7.73 0.71 2.44
N ILE A 15 6.57 1.36 2.56
CA ILE A 15 6.38 2.78 2.24
C ILE A 15 5.66 3.54 3.37
N GLY A 16 5.45 2.91 4.52
CA GLY A 16 4.70 3.49 5.65
C GLY A 16 3.19 3.69 5.39
N LEU A 17 2.61 2.97 4.42
CA LEU A 17 1.20 3.09 4.05
C LEU A 17 0.31 2.45 5.12
N THR A 18 -0.74 3.15 5.54
CA THR A 18 -1.78 2.59 6.42
C THR A 18 -3.16 2.86 5.85
N LEU A 19 -3.95 1.81 5.67
CA LEU A 19 -5.31 1.84 5.11
C LEU A 19 -6.30 1.24 6.10
N TYR A 20 -7.41 1.91 6.33
CA TYR A 20 -8.52 1.45 7.20
C TYR A 20 -9.64 0.83 6.36
N ALA A 21 -9.27 -0.07 5.44
CA ALA A 21 -10.17 -0.67 4.47
C ALA A 21 -9.83 -2.15 4.23
N LEU A 22 -9.39 -2.86 5.27
CA LEU A 22 -8.91 -4.23 5.15
C LEU A 22 -9.96 -5.17 4.54
N ASP A 23 -11.20 -5.11 5.03
CA ASP A 23 -12.28 -5.97 4.56
C ASP A 23 -12.59 -5.74 3.08
N ASP A 24 -12.55 -4.49 2.61
CA ASP A 24 -12.75 -4.14 1.21
C ASP A 24 -11.61 -4.67 0.32
N ILE A 25 -10.37 -4.55 0.80
CA ILE A 25 -9.20 -5.08 0.09
C ILE A 25 -9.26 -6.60 -0.03
N MET A 26 -9.63 -7.31 1.05
CA MET A 26 -9.58 -8.77 1.10
C MET A 26 -10.82 -9.45 0.52
N ASN A 27 -12.02 -8.93 0.80
CA ASN A 27 -13.28 -9.57 0.40
C ASN A 27 -13.79 -9.05 -0.94
N ASN A 28 -13.66 -7.74 -1.20
CA ASN A 28 -14.13 -7.14 -2.46
C ASN A 28 -13.01 -7.09 -3.52
N GLY A 29 -11.77 -7.43 -3.15
CA GLY A 29 -10.64 -7.52 -4.07
C GLY A 29 -10.11 -6.15 -4.52
N ASN A 30 -10.37 -5.07 -3.77
CA ASN A 30 -9.89 -3.71 -4.08
C ASN A 30 -8.38 -3.53 -3.82
N LEU A 31 -7.56 -4.40 -4.42
CA LEU A 31 -6.11 -4.44 -4.29
C LEU A 31 -5.42 -3.18 -4.84
N LYS A 32 -6.08 -2.44 -5.74
CA LYS A 32 -5.58 -1.20 -6.32
C LYS A 32 -5.19 -0.17 -5.26
N LEU A 33 -5.93 -0.13 -4.15
CA LEU A 33 -5.65 0.72 -2.98
C LEU A 33 -4.27 0.46 -2.36
N VAL A 34 -3.75 -0.77 -2.52
CA VAL A 34 -2.44 -1.18 -1.98
C VAL A 34 -1.36 -1.14 -3.06
N ILE A 35 -1.68 -1.53 -4.29
CA ILE A 35 -0.71 -1.69 -5.37
C ILE A 35 -0.29 -0.33 -5.95
N ASP A 36 -1.23 0.57 -6.22
CA ASP A 36 -0.91 1.85 -6.86
C ASP A 36 0.08 2.70 -6.03
N PRO A 37 -0.07 2.85 -4.70
CA PRO A 37 0.90 3.59 -3.90
C PRO A 37 2.29 2.96 -3.91
N LEU A 38 2.39 1.63 -3.97
CA LEU A 38 3.67 0.92 -4.04
C LEU A 38 4.37 1.15 -5.38
N ILE A 39 3.61 1.13 -6.49
CA ILE A 39 4.15 1.43 -7.82
C ILE A 39 4.63 2.88 -7.87
N ALA A 40 3.81 3.83 -7.41
CA ALA A 40 4.17 5.25 -7.39
C ALA A 40 5.43 5.51 -6.56
N HIS A 41 5.55 4.86 -5.39
CA HIS A 41 6.77 4.95 -4.58
C HIS A 41 7.99 4.38 -5.32
N ALA A 42 7.87 3.18 -5.91
CA ALA A 42 8.98 2.57 -6.66
C ALA A 42 9.42 3.44 -7.86
N GLN A 43 8.46 4.05 -8.57
CA GLN A 43 8.76 4.98 -9.66
C GLN A 43 9.47 6.24 -9.17
N SER A 44 9.01 6.83 -8.07
CA SER A 44 9.67 7.98 -7.44
C SER A 44 11.11 7.65 -7.05
N GLU A 45 11.36 6.49 -6.45
CA GLU A 45 12.72 6.09 -6.06
C GLU A 45 13.61 5.83 -7.28
N ALA A 46 13.08 5.21 -8.35
CA ALA A 46 13.82 5.01 -9.60
C ALA A 46 14.20 6.34 -10.29
N ILE A 47 13.31 7.34 -10.27
CA ILE A 47 13.60 8.68 -10.82
C ILE A 47 14.73 9.35 -10.04
N LYS A 48 14.68 9.30 -8.70
CA LYS A 48 15.73 9.83 -7.82
C LYS A 48 17.07 9.15 -8.06
N GLU A 49 17.07 7.82 -8.20
CA GLU A 49 18.29 7.04 -8.46
C GLU A 49 18.89 7.35 -9.84
N ALA A 50 18.04 7.62 -10.84
CA ALA A 50 18.46 8.05 -12.17
C ALA A 50 19.01 9.49 -12.20
N GLY A 51 18.94 10.24 -11.09
CA GLY A 51 19.46 11.61 -10.98
C GLY A 51 18.64 12.65 -11.77
N LEU A 52 17.37 12.33 -12.06
CA LEU A 52 16.37 13.23 -12.64
C LEU A 52 15.58 13.93 -11.53
#